data_AF-A0A1H7VA27-F1
#
_entry.id   AF-A0A1H7VA27-F1
#
_cell.length_a   1.000
_cell.length_b   1.000
_cell.length_c   1.000
_cell.angle_alpha   90.00
_cell.angle_beta   90.00
_cell.angle_gamma   90.00
#
_symmetry.space_group_name_H-M   'P 1'
#
loop_
_entity.id
_entity.type
_entity.pdbx_description
1 polymer ?
#
loop_
_entity_poly.entity_id
_entity_poly.type
_entity_poly.pdbx_seq_one_letter_code
_entity_poly.pdbx_strand_id
1 'polypeptide(L)'
;MNLFSSREVASIIWLIILCVFVFLIPKIRSSALKLLKISVNKQIITLVVIIIFYSSFWIIVASQYSFWNWKYLKEVIFWIVFSGIPMCFGAIIIKNDDHYFANILKSNLKFIVILEFLLSTFTFHIIIELILVPSITFLVLLDTVAGLKEEYSIIKKITSIAITFIGLTVLVLTMKNAFANYTDMGSIDLLITFSIPIVLALLFIPISYSYALYSKYQELFIIMKFKEPKNKKIRMLHRWETVKVCKLSYRRVTVFRRTVVKRMYKNMSKEEFYEIIESFK
;
A
#
# COMPACT_ATOMS: atom_id res chain seq x y z
N MET A 1 4.73 -0.05 -34.76
CA MET A 1 4.06 0.26 -33.48
C MET A 1 4.47 -0.79 -32.46
N ASN A 2 5.50 -0.51 -31.66
CA ASN A 2 5.81 -1.35 -30.50
C ASN A 2 4.95 -0.83 -29.34
N LEU A 3 3.93 -1.62 -28.97
CA LEU A 3 3.03 -1.33 -27.84
C LEU A 3 3.76 -1.35 -26.48
N PHE A 4 4.97 -1.92 -26.46
CA PHE A 4 5.81 -2.08 -25.28
C PHE A 4 7.21 -1.52 -25.51
N SER A 5 7.75 -0.91 -24.47
CA SER A 5 9.11 -0.36 -24.42
C SER A 5 10.15 -1.48 -24.24
N SER A 6 11.41 -1.29 -24.67
CA SER A 6 12.47 -2.30 -24.46
C SER A 6 12.65 -2.67 -22.98
N ARG A 7 12.39 -1.72 -22.08
CA ARG A 7 12.45 -1.94 -20.61
C ARG A 7 11.28 -2.76 -20.10
N GLU A 8 10.08 -2.54 -20.63
CA GLU A 8 8.89 -3.36 -20.31
C GLU A 8 9.09 -4.81 -20.77
N VAL A 9 9.64 -5.00 -21.97
CA VAL A 9 9.96 -6.33 -22.49
C VAL A 9 11.01 -7.02 -21.60
N ALA A 10 12.09 -6.34 -21.22
CA ALA A 10 13.10 -6.89 -20.32
C ALA A 10 12.52 -7.25 -18.94
N SER A 11 11.63 -6.42 -18.40
CA SER A 11 10.96 -6.65 -17.11
C SER A 11 10.03 -7.87 -17.16
N ILE A 12 9.27 -8.03 -18.24
CA ILE A 12 8.40 -9.19 -18.47
C ILE A 12 9.24 -10.47 -18.54
N ILE A 13 10.36 -10.44 -19.28
CA ILE A 13 11.28 -11.59 -19.39
C ILE A 13 11.78 -12.01 -18.01
N TRP A 14 12.28 -11.06 -17.20
CA TRP A 14 12.76 -11.37 -15.85
C TRP A 14 11.65 -11.84 -14.91
N LEU A 15 10.43 -11.31 -15.03
CA LEU A 15 9.28 -11.75 -14.25
C LEU A 15 8.94 -13.21 -14.57
N ILE A 16 8.96 -13.59 -15.85
CA ILE A 16 8.76 -14.99 -16.27
C ILE A 16 9.86 -15.88 -15.70
N ILE A 17 11.13 -15.48 -15.79
CA ILE A 17 12.27 -16.23 -15.24
C ILE A 17 12.09 -16.44 -13.73
N LEU A 18 11.73 -15.40 -12.99
CA LEU A 18 11.46 -15.47 -11.55
C LEU A 18 10.28 -16.40 -11.23
N CYS A 19 9.18 -16.31 -11.97
CA CYS A 19 8.04 -17.20 -11.79
C CYS A 19 8.45 -18.66 -12.01
N VAL A 20 9.17 -18.96 -13.09
CA VAL A 20 9.69 -20.31 -13.37
C VAL A 20 10.59 -20.79 -12.23
N PHE A 21 11.53 -19.95 -11.77
CA PHE A 21 12.42 -20.27 -10.65
C PHE A 21 11.68 -20.59 -9.34
N VAL A 22 10.63 -19.82 -9.02
CA VAL A 22 9.77 -20.04 -7.86
C VAL A 22 9.06 -21.39 -7.92
N PHE A 23 8.62 -21.83 -9.10
CA PHE A 23 7.95 -23.12 -9.29
C PHE A 23 8.91 -24.31 -9.38
N LEU A 24 10.16 -24.09 -9.81
CA LEU A 24 11.19 -25.13 -9.89
C LEU A 24 11.68 -25.60 -8.52
N ILE A 25 11.72 -24.72 -7.51
CA ILE A 25 12.24 -25.07 -6.18
C ILE A 25 11.10 -25.61 -5.30
N PRO A 26 11.11 -26.89 -4.88
CA PRO A 26 9.99 -27.51 -4.17
C PRO A 26 9.62 -26.81 -2.86
N LYS A 27 10.63 -26.34 -2.11
CA LYS A 27 10.45 -25.57 -0.87
C LYS A 27 9.71 -24.26 -1.13
N ILE A 28 10.12 -23.52 -2.16
CA ILE A 28 9.53 -22.22 -2.53
C ILE A 28 8.14 -22.41 -3.13
N ARG A 29 7.93 -23.41 -3.99
CA ARG A 29 6.63 -23.76 -4.57
C ARG A 29 5.56 -23.96 -3.50
N SER A 30 5.87 -24.72 -2.45
CA SER A 30 4.92 -24.98 -1.36
C SER A 30 4.53 -23.69 -0.61
N SER A 31 5.50 -22.79 -0.40
CA SER A 31 5.29 -21.49 0.23
C SER A 31 4.50 -20.55 -0.68
N ALA A 32 4.80 -20.52 -1.98
CA ALA A 32 4.08 -19.72 -2.97
C ALA A 32 2.61 -20.15 -3.08
N LEU A 33 2.33 -21.45 -3.13
CA LEU A 33 0.95 -21.97 -3.14
C LEU A 33 0.19 -21.65 -1.83
N LYS A 34 0.87 -21.72 -0.68
CA LYS A 34 0.27 -21.27 0.59
C LYS A 34 -0.05 -19.79 0.56
N LEU A 35 0.83 -18.94 0.05
CA LEU A 35 0.59 -17.50 -0.11
C LEU A 35 -0.61 -17.23 -1.02
N LEU A 36 -0.70 -17.89 -2.18
CA LEU A 36 -1.87 -17.78 -3.06
C LEU A 36 -3.16 -18.18 -2.36
N LYS A 37 -3.15 -19.27 -1.59
CA LYS A 37 -4.32 -19.71 -0.82
C LYS A 37 -4.72 -18.71 0.26
N ILE A 38 -3.75 -18.06 0.91
CA ILE A 38 -4.00 -17.01 1.90
C ILE A 38 -4.56 -15.75 1.23
N SER A 39 -4.06 -15.37 0.05
CA SER A 39 -4.52 -14.22 -0.72
C SER A 39 -6.01 -14.30 -1.11
N VAL A 40 -6.57 -15.51 -1.20
CA VAL A 40 -8.00 -15.75 -1.53
C VAL A 40 -8.90 -15.69 -0.28
N ASN A 41 -8.38 -15.28 0.88
CA ASN A 41 -9.22 -15.05 2.06
C ASN A 41 -10.23 -13.92 1.80
N LYS A 42 -11.48 -14.13 2.22
CA LYS A 42 -12.59 -13.16 2.12
C LYS A 42 -12.21 -11.76 2.60
N GLN A 43 -11.40 -11.64 3.65
CA GLN A 43 -10.93 -10.33 4.14
C GLN A 43 -10.03 -9.61 3.13
N ILE A 44 -9.09 -10.34 2.50
CA ILE A 44 -8.17 -9.79 1.49
C ILE A 44 -8.94 -9.42 0.22
N ILE A 45 -9.82 -10.31 -0.24
CA ILE A 45 -10.68 -10.03 -1.42
C ILE A 45 -11.53 -8.79 -1.19
N THR A 46 -12.14 -8.64 0.01
CA THR A 46 -12.96 -7.47 0.33
C THR A 46 -12.14 -6.18 0.24
N LEU A 47 -10.90 -6.17 0.75
CA LEU A 47 -10.00 -5.02 0.62
C LEU A 47 -9.67 -4.71 -0.84
N VAL A 48 -9.29 -5.72 -1.62
CA VAL A 48 -8.92 -5.52 -3.04
C VAL A 48 -10.10 -4.95 -3.82
N VAL A 49 -11.31 -5.46 -3.59
CA VAL A 49 -12.54 -4.95 -4.21
C VAL A 49 -12.77 -3.48 -3.83
N ILE A 50 -12.63 -3.10 -2.56
CA ILE A 50 -12.78 -1.70 -2.12
C ILE A 50 -11.73 -0.81 -2.80
N ILE A 51 -10.48 -1.26 -2.90
CA ILE A 51 -9.39 -0.52 -3.57
C ILE A 51 -9.72 -0.32 -5.05
N ILE A 52 -10.22 -1.35 -5.75
CA ILE A 52 -10.61 -1.26 -7.17
C ILE A 52 -11.77 -0.29 -7.37
N PHE A 53 -12.80 -0.34 -6.52
CA PHE A 53 -13.91 0.61 -6.60
C PHE A 53 -13.45 2.05 -6.34
N TYR A 54 -12.61 2.23 -5.32
CA TYR A 54 -12.06 3.54 -4.97
C TYR A 54 -11.18 4.12 -6.08
N SER A 55 -10.31 3.31 -6.67
CA SER A 55 -9.45 3.76 -7.77
C SER A 55 -10.26 4.04 -9.03
N SER A 56 -11.25 3.21 -9.35
CA SER A 56 -12.15 3.43 -10.49
C SER A 56 -12.93 4.73 -10.36
N PHE A 57 -13.40 5.07 -9.17
CA PHE A 57 -14.03 6.37 -8.88
C PHE A 57 -13.09 7.53 -9.21
N TRP A 58 -11.84 7.49 -8.72
CA TRP A 58 -10.86 8.55 -9.01
C TRP A 58 -10.42 8.61 -10.47
N ILE A 59 -10.33 7.48 -11.17
CA ILE A 59 -10.06 7.45 -12.61
C ILE A 59 -11.19 8.12 -13.39
N ILE A 60 -12.45 7.86 -13.03
CA ILE A 60 -13.61 8.51 -13.67
C ILE A 60 -13.58 10.02 -13.42
N VAL A 61 -13.31 10.45 -12.17
CA VAL A 61 -13.16 11.88 -11.85
C VAL A 61 -12.02 12.50 -12.64
N ALA A 62 -10.85 11.84 -12.72
CA ALA A 62 -9.71 12.31 -13.49
C ALA A 62 -10.04 12.42 -14.99
N SER A 63 -10.84 11.49 -15.54
CA SER A 63 -11.22 11.47 -16.95
C SER A 63 -12.10 12.64 -17.39
N GLN A 64 -12.66 13.40 -16.46
CA GLN A 64 -13.41 14.62 -16.75
C GLN A 64 -12.50 15.83 -17.03
N TYR A 65 -11.21 15.75 -16.69
CA TYR A 65 -10.27 16.83 -16.89
C TYR A 65 -9.51 16.70 -18.22
N SER A 66 -9.23 17.84 -18.85
CA SER A 66 -8.56 17.92 -20.16
C SER A 66 -7.13 17.38 -20.19
N PHE A 67 -6.49 17.25 -19.03
CA PHE A 67 -5.13 16.69 -18.91
C PHE A 67 -5.13 15.15 -18.90
N TRP A 68 -6.25 14.48 -18.65
CA TRP A 68 -6.29 13.03 -18.52
C TRP A 68 -6.31 12.33 -19.87
N ASN A 69 -5.46 11.31 -20.02
CA ASN A 69 -5.40 10.45 -21.19
C ASN A 69 -5.37 8.99 -20.73
N TRP A 70 -6.08 8.11 -21.45
CA TRP A 70 -6.13 6.67 -21.17
C TRP A 70 -4.77 5.97 -21.16
N LYS A 71 -3.74 6.57 -21.76
CA LYS A 71 -2.36 6.07 -21.64
C LYS A 71 -1.90 5.93 -20.19
N TYR A 72 -2.34 6.83 -19.29
CA TYR A 72 -1.98 6.87 -17.87
C TYR A 72 -2.57 5.73 -17.02
N LEU A 73 -3.52 4.98 -17.59
CA LEU A 73 -4.20 3.92 -16.86
C LEU A 73 -3.22 2.83 -16.42
N LYS A 74 -2.20 2.56 -17.24
CA LYS A 74 -1.19 1.53 -16.95
C LYS A 74 -0.44 1.89 -15.66
N GLU A 75 -0.01 3.14 -15.54
CA GLU A 75 0.74 3.70 -14.44
C GLU A 75 -0.07 3.65 -13.15
N VAL A 76 -1.36 3.98 -13.22
CA VAL A 76 -2.28 3.86 -12.07
C VAL A 76 -2.42 2.41 -11.62
N ILE A 77 -2.63 1.47 -12.55
CA ILE A 77 -2.76 0.04 -12.23
C ILE A 77 -1.48 -0.48 -11.58
N PHE A 78 -0.32 -0.17 -12.16
CA PHE A 78 0.98 -0.55 -11.61
C PHE A 78 1.15 0.00 -10.20
N TRP A 79 0.88 1.28 -9.99
CA TRP A 79 1.02 1.89 -8.67
C TRP A 79 0.11 1.24 -7.62
N ILE A 80 -1.14 0.93 -7.97
CA ILE A 80 -2.10 0.29 -7.04
C ILE A 80 -1.60 -1.10 -6.61
N VAL A 81 -1.14 -1.92 -7.55
CA VAL A 81 -0.70 -3.28 -7.27
C VAL A 81 0.54 -3.29 -6.37
N PHE A 82 1.52 -2.44 -6.70
CA PHE A 82 2.84 -2.48 -6.05
C PHE A 82 2.99 -1.55 -4.84
N SER A 83 2.20 -0.47 -4.73
CA SER A 83 2.25 0.45 -3.59
C SER A 83 0.89 0.58 -2.87
N GLY A 84 -0.21 0.74 -3.62
CA GLY A 84 -1.54 0.93 -3.03
C GLY A 84 -1.99 -0.21 -2.11
N ILE A 85 -1.85 -1.46 -2.56
CA ILE A 85 -2.21 -2.65 -1.76
C ILE A 85 -1.29 -2.78 -0.52
N PRO A 86 0.05 -2.77 -0.64
CA PRO A 86 0.94 -2.80 0.51
C PRO A 86 0.70 -1.69 1.53
N MET A 87 0.39 -0.47 1.08
CA MET A 87 0.09 0.67 1.95
C MET A 87 -1.10 0.41 2.88
N CYS A 88 -2.18 -0.19 2.34
CA CYS A 88 -3.35 -0.57 3.12
C CYS A 88 -3.06 -1.74 4.09
N PHE A 89 -2.26 -2.73 3.68
CA PHE A 89 -1.89 -3.85 4.55
C PHE A 89 -0.95 -3.43 5.69
N GLY A 90 0.06 -2.63 5.40
CA GLY A 90 0.97 -2.12 6.42
C GLY A 90 0.23 -1.34 7.52
N ALA A 91 -0.87 -0.67 7.17
CA ALA A 91 -1.66 0.13 8.11
C ALA A 91 -2.32 -0.71 9.20
N ILE A 92 -2.54 -2.01 8.94
CA ILE A 92 -3.07 -2.96 9.90
C ILE A 92 -1.97 -3.49 10.81
N ILE A 93 -0.80 -3.76 10.23
CA ILE A 93 0.33 -4.44 10.88
C ILE A 93 1.03 -3.51 11.87
N ILE A 94 1.18 -2.23 11.50
CA ILE A 94 1.91 -1.25 12.32
C ILE A 94 1.01 -0.76 13.45
N LYS A 95 1.08 -1.50 14.55
CA LYS A 95 0.46 -1.12 15.83
C LYS A 95 1.21 0.10 16.38
N ASN A 96 0.50 1.22 16.52
CA ASN A 96 0.86 2.34 17.40
C ASN A 96 1.91 3.37 16.93
N ASP A 97 2.39 3.35 15.69
CA ASP A 97 3.27 4.45 15.24
C ASP A 97 2.48 5.65 14.72
N ASP A 98 2.58 6.76 15.45
CA ASP A 98 2.06 8.06 15.05
C ASP A 98 2.71 8.60 13.75
N HIS A 99 3.83 8.01 13.32
CA HIS A 99 4.57 8.37 12.10
C HIS A 99 4.41 7.39 10.93
N TYR A 100 3.49 6.41 11.01
CA TYR A 100 3.31 5.40 9.95
C TYR A 100 3.10 6.03 8.57
N PHE A 101 2.14 6.96 8.43
CA PHE A 101 1.84 7.60 7.16
C PHE A 101 2.98 8.48 6.65
N ALA A 102 3.72 9.16 7.53
CA ALA A 102 4.89 9.96 7.17
C ALA A 102 6.03 9.07 6.65
N ASN A 103 6.25 7.91 7.28
CA ASN A 103 7.27 6.95 6.85
C ASN A 103 6.90 6.27 5.53
N ILE A 104 5.61 5.98 5.29
CA ILE A 104 5.15 5.48 3.97
C ILE A 104 5.36 6.53 2.89
N LEU A 105 5.00 7.80 3.14
CA LEU A 105 5.23 8.87 2.17
C LEU A 105 6.72 8.96 1.81
N LYS A 106 7.62 8.85 2.80
CA LYS A 106 9.08 8.82 2.59
C LYS A 106 9.55 7.56 1.85
N SER A 107 8.94 6.40 2.12
CA SER A 107 9.25 5.15 1.42
C SER A 107 8.69 5.12 -0.01
N ASN A 108 7.56 5.78 -0.25
CA ASN A 108 6.96 5.92 -1.57
C ASN A 108 7.84 6.76 -2.50
N LEU A 109 8.71 7.65 -1.99
CA LEU A 109 9.73 8.30 -2.81
C LEU A 109 10.74 7.30 -3.39
N LYS A 110 11.19 6.30 -2.63
CA LYS A 110 12.04 5.21 -3.17
C LYS A 110 11.28 4.40 -4.23
N PHE A 111 9.98 4.21 -4.04
CA PHE A 111 9.14 3.51 -5.01
C PHE A 111 8.88 4.34 -6.28
N ILE A 112 8.70 5.67 -6.14
CA ILE A 112 8.62 6.63 -7.23
C ILE A 112 9.88 6.56 -8.08
N VAL A 113 11.04 6.49 -7.45
CA VAL A 113 12.33 6.32 -8.14
C VAL A 113 12.38 5.03 -8.96
N ILE A 114 11.88 3.91 -8.42
CA ILE A 114 11.84 2.63 -9.14
C ILE A 114 10.80 2.67 -10.26
N LEU A 115 9.62 3.25 -10.03
CA LEU A 115 8.56 3.41 -11.04
C LEU A 115 8.98 4.35 -12.17
N GLU A 116 9.54 5.51 -11.84
CA GLU A 116 10.02 6.49 -12.80
C GLU A 116 11.25 5.96 -13.55
N PHE A 117 12.07 5.15 -12.90
CA PHE A 117 13.06 4.35 -13.61
C PHE A 117 12.38 3.37 -14.58
N LEU A 118 11.39 2.58 -14.17
CA LEU A 118 10.69 1.65 -15.07
C LEU A 118 9.98 2.36 -16.25
N LEU A 119 9.48 3.57 -16.01
CA LEU A 119 8.71 4.40 -16.94
C LEU A 119 9.57 5.41 -17.70
N SER A 120 10.86 5.51 -17.40
CA SER A 120 11.74 6.49 -18.00
C SER A 120 11.63 6.42 -19.53
N THR A 121 11.33 7.57 -20.12
CA THR A 121 11.19 7.78 -21.57
C THR A 121 12.43 7.37 -22.36
N PHE A 122 13.55 7.13 -21.68
CA PHE A 122 14.78 6.59 -22.24
C PHE A 122 14.87 5.09 -22.01
N THR A 123 14.32 4.34 -22.97
CA THR A 123 14.68 2.94 -23.13
C THR A 123 16.03 2.84 -23.80
N PHE A 124 16.96 2.14 -23.16
CA PHE A 124 18.20 1.71 -23.78
C PHE A 124 17.93 0.54 -24.73
N HIS A 125 18.97 0.14 -25.47
CA HIS A 125 18.95 -1.09 -26.24
C HIS A 125 18.60 -2.28 -25.34
N ILE A 126 17.79 -3.24 -25.83
CA ILE A 126 17.23 -4.35 -25.05
C ILE A 126 18.27 -5.13 -24.23
N ILE A 127 19.49 -5.28 -24.74
CA ILE A 127 20.60 -5.97 -24.06
C ILE A 127 21.04 -5.21 -22.80
N ILE A 128 21.12 -3.89 -22.87
CA ILE A 128 21.48 -3.03 -21.73
C ILE A 128 20.38 -3.10 -20.68
N GLU A 129 19.13 -3.03 -21.11
CA GLU A 129 17.96 -3.15 -20.22
C GLU A 129 17.92 -4.49 -19.48
N LEU A 130 18.28 -5.58 -20.15
CA LEU A 130 18.29 -6.92 -19.57
C LEU A 130 19.32 -7.06 -18.42
N ILE A 131 20.39 -6.26 -18.41
CA ILE A 131 21.40 -6.20 -17.34
C ILE A 131 21.00 -5.20 -16.26
N LEU A 132 20.47 -4.04 -16.68
CA LEU A 132 20.14 -2.92 -15.81
C LEU A 132 18.98 -3.24 -14.84
N VAL A 133 17.91 -3.85 -15.35
CA VAL A 133 16.71 -4.25 -14.58
C VAL A 133 17.05 -5.16 -13.39
N PRO A 134 17.73 -6.31 -13.57
CA PRO A 134 18.07 -7.18 -12.45
C PRO A 134 19.09 -6.54 -11.50
N SER A 135 20.00 -5.71 -12.00
CA SER A 135 21.00 -5.02 -11.16
C SER A 135 20.33 -4.07 -10.15
N ILE A 136 19.37 -3.27 -10.62
CA ILE A 136 18.60 -2.37 -9.74
C ILE A 136 17.68 -3.16 -8.82
N THR A 137 17.02 -4.20 -9.34
CA THR A 137 16.16 -5.09 -8.53
C THR A 137 16.95 -5.73 -7.40
N PHE A 138 18.16 -6.21 -7.69
CA PHE A 138 19.07 -6.77 -6.70
C PHE A 138 19.50 -5.74 -5.66
N LEU A 139 19.84 -4.52 -6.07
CA LEU A 139 20.21 -3.43 -5.17
C LEU A 139 19.08 -3.07 -4.21
N VAL A 140 17.84 -3.00 -4.71
CA VAL A 140 16.64 -2.77 -3.88
C VAL A 140 16.40 -3.95 -2.93
N LEU A 141 16.50 -5.18 -3.41
CA LEU A 141 16.35 -6.37 -2.56
C LEU A 141 17.40 -6.38 -1.44
N LEU A 142 18.66 -6.07 -1.74
CA LEU A 142 19.71 -5.91 -0.75
C LEU A 142 19.38 -4.82 0.28
N ASP A 143 18.90 -3.64 -0.14
CA ASP A 143 18.46 -2.57 0.77
C ASP A 143 17.36 -3.05 1.71
N THR A 144 16.36 -3.75 1.16
CA THR A 144 15.22 -4.23 1.94
C THR A 144 15.63 -5.31 2.95
N VAL A 145 16.47 -6.27 2.56
CA VAL A 145 16.94 -7.35 3.43
C VAL A 145 17.89 -6.82 4.51
N ALA A 146 18.82 -5.92 4.15
CA ALA A 146 19.66 -5.23 5.11
C ALA A 146 18.85 -4.37 6.09
N GLY A 147 17.63 -3.97 5.69
CA GLY A 147 16.67 -3.29 6.55
C GLY A 147 16.03 -4.12 7.65
N LEU A 148 16.06 -5.47 7.55
CA LEU A 148 15.36 -6.38 8.47
C LEU A 148 16.13 -6.68 9.75
N LYS A 149 17.46 -6.54 9.75
CA LYS A 149 18.31 -6.81 10.92
C LYS A 149 19.24 -5.63 11.17
N GLU A 150 19.39 -5.24 12.44
CA GLU A 150 20.28 -4.13 12.83
C GLU A 150 21.76 -4.41 12.51
N GLU A 151 22.14 -5.69 12.49
CA GLU A 151 23.48 -6.19 12.09
C GLU A 151 23.95 -5.68 10.72
N TYR A 152 23.02 -5.37 9.80
CA TYR A 152 23.33 -4.92 8.43
C TYR A 152 23.06 -3.43 8.21
N SER A 153 23.00 -2.63 9.28
CA SER A 153 22.72 -1.19 9.22
C SER A 153 23.67 -0.40 8.31
N ILE A 154 24.95 -0.79 8.21
CA ILE A 154 25.94 -0.18 7.32
C ILE A 154 25.57 -0.42 5.85
N ILE A 155 25.24 -1.66 5.49
CA ILE A 155 24.84 -2.05 4.13
C ILE A 155 23.59 -1.27 3.75
N LYS A 156 22.58 -1.23 4.63
CA LYS A 156 21.34 -0.45 4.46
C LYS A 156 21.62 1.03 4.18
N LYS A 157 22.58 1.63 4.88
CA LYS A 157 22.90 3.05 4.68
C LYS A 157 23.49 3.28 3.29
N ILE A 158 24.43 2.43 2.87
CA ILE A 158 25.08 2.52 1.55
C ILE A 158 24.06 2.30 0.43
N THR A 159 23.28 1.22 0.50
CA THR A 159 22.26 0.91 -0.50
C THR A 159 21.19 1.99 -0.57
N SER A 160 20.74 2.52 0.57
CA SER A 160 19.75 3.58 0.60
C SER A 160 20.28 4.89 0.02
N ILE A 161 21.56 5.24 0.23
CA ILE A 161 22.19 6.40 -0.41
C ILE A 161 22.26 6.19 -1.93
N ALA A 162 22.68 5.01 -2.39
CA ALA A 162 22.76 4.68 -3.81
C ALA A 162 21.39 4.77 -4.50
N ILE A 163 20.33 4.17 -3.91
CA ILE A 163 18.95 4.27 -4.42
C ILE A 163 18.50 5.72 -4.49
N THR A 164 18.78 6.51 -3.45
CA THR A 164 18.38 7.93 -3.39
C THR A 164 19.09 8.72 -4.48
N PHE A 165 20.39 8.48 -4.71
CA PHE A 165 21.17 9.17 -5.73
C PHE A 165 20.73 8.80 -7.15
N ILE A 166 20.50 7.51 -7.41
CA ILE A 166 19.93 7.03 -8.69
C ILE A 166 18.59 7.73 -8.94
N GLY A 167 17.74 7.76 -7.92
CA GLY A 167 16.45 8.43 -7.98
C GLY A 167 16.50 9.91 -8.25
N LEU A 168 17.37 10.62 -7.54
CA LEU A 168 17.55 12.05 -7.71
C LEU A 168 18.14 12.38 -9.10
N THR A 169 19.02 11.51 -9.61
CA THR A 169 19.56 11.63 -10.97
C THR A 169 18.46 11.49 -12.03
N VAL A 170 17.61 10.45 -11.89
CA VAL A 170 16.46 10.25 -12.79
C VAL A 170 15.53 11.46 -12.72
N LEU A 171 15.17 11.93 -11.52
CA LEU A 171 14.35 13.12 -11.30
C LEU A 171 14.88 14.35 -12.03
N VAL A 172 16.17 14.66 -11.86
CA VAL A 172 16.80 15.84 -12.51
C VAL A 172 16.82 15.70 -14.02
N LEU A 173 17.07 14.51 -14.56
CA LEU A 173 17.04 14.26 -16.00
C LEU A 173 15.63 14.39 -16.57
N THR A 174 14.62 13.85 -15.89
CA THR A 174 13.21 14.00 -16.26
C THR A 174 12.81 15.48 -16.27
N MET A 175 13.18 16.24 -15.24
CA MET A 175 12.92 17.67 -15.16
C MET A 175 13.61 18.45 -16.28
N LYS A 176 14.92 18.21 -16.50
CA LYS A 176 15.67 18.89 -17.57
C LYS A 176 15.05 18.68 -18.93
N ASN A 177 14.59 17.46 -19.23
CA ASN A 177 13.95 17.19 -20.51
C ASN A 177 12.53 17.74 -20.61
N ALA A 178 11.77 17.78 -19.51
CA ALA A 178 10.47 18.44 -19.47
C ALA A 178 10.59 19.96 -19.74
N PHE A 179 11.68 20.60 -19.28
CA PHE A 179 11.94 22.02 -19.56
C PHE A 179 12.54 22.25 -20.96
N ALA A 180 13.41 21.37 -21.45
CA ALA A 180 14.04 21.51 -22.76
C ALA A 180 13.06 21.27 -23.93
N ASN A 181 12.08 20.38 -23.75
CA ASN A 181 11.09 20.04 -24.78
C ASN A 181 9.70 20.65 -24.46
N TYR A 182 9.64 21.78 -23.77
CA TYR A 182 8.38 22.37 -23.28
C TYR A 182 7.35 22.69 -24.40
N THR A 183 7.81 22.75 -25.66
CA THR A 183 6.97 22.97 -26.84
C THR A 183 6.33 21.69 -27.42
N ASP A 184 6.79 20.50 -27.01
CA ASP A 184 6.24 19.23 -27.48
C ASP A 184 5.25 18.65 -26.47
N MET A 185 4.12 18.12 -26.96
CA MET A 185 3.07 17.45 -26.17
C MET A 185 3.60 16.40 -25.17
N GLY A 186 4.80 15.84 -25.41
CA GLY A 186 5.44 14.88 -24.52
C GLY A 186 5.86 15.42 -23.15
N SER A 187 6.08 16.73 -22.98
CA SER A 187 6.55 17.29 -21.69
C SER A 187 5.45 17.34 -20.63
N ILE A 188 4.22 17.64 -21.02
CA ILE A 188 3.05 17.62 -20.12
C ILE A 188 2.78 16.18 -19.65
N ASP A 189 2.95 15.21 -20.55
CA ASP A 189 2.73 13.80 -20.25
C ASP A 189 3.68 13.25 -19.18
N LEU A 190 4.93 13.71 -19.19
CA LEU A 190 5.94 13.36 -18.20
C LEU A 190 5.60 13.94 -16.83
N LEU A 191 5.18 15.20 -16.78
CA LEU A 191 4.75 15.84 -15.54
C LEU A 191 3.54 15.14 -14.91
N ILE A 192 2.57 14.74 -15.73
CA ILE A 192 1.39 14.01 -15.26
C ILE A 192 1.81 12.64 -14.74
N THR A 193 2.59 11.89 -15.52
CA THR A 193 3.08 10.54 -15.16
C THR A 193 3.87 10.57 -13.84
N PHE A 194 4.71 11.58 -13.65
CA PHE A 194 5.46 11.81 -12.43
C PHE A 194 4.57 12.14 -11.23
N SER A 195 3.49 12.89 -11.45
CA SER A 195 2.57 13.33 -10.39
C SER A 195 1.62 12.21 -9.93
N ILE A 196 1.31 11.23 -10.80
CA ILE A 196 0.38 10.13 -10.51
C ILE A 196 0.71 9.42 -9.18
N PRO A 197 1.93 8.90 -8.95
CA PRO A 197 2.26 8.25 -7.69
C PRO A 197 2.07 9.10 -6.44
N ILE A 198 2.37 10.41 -6.53
CA ILE A 198 2.30 11.35 -5.41
C ILE A 198 0.82 11.61 -5.06
N VAL A 199 0.01 11.90 -6.07
CA VAL A 199 -1.43 12.14 -5.91
C VAL A 199 -2.12 10.87 -5.41
N LEU A 200 -1.82 9.71 -6.00
CA LEU A 200 -2.38 8.44 -5.55
C LEU A 200 -1.96 8.10 -4.11
N ALA A 201 -0.71 8.36 -3.71
CA ALA A 201 -0.28 8.16 -2.33
C ALA A 201 -1.12 8.99 -1.35
N LEU A 202 -1.37 10.26 -1.66
CA LEU A 202 -2.21 11.14 -0.84
C LEU A 202 -3.66 10.66 -0.79
N LEU A 203 -4.23 10.26 -1.92
CA LEU A 203 -5.59 9.71 -2.00
C LEU A 203 -5.73 8.37 -1.27
N PHE A 204 -4.65 7.58 -1.18
CA PHE A 204 -4.68 6.30 -0.49
C PHE A 204 -4.54 6.41 1.04
N ILE A 205 -4.16 7.57 1.59
CA ILE A 205 -4.07 7.79 3.05
C ILE A 205 -5.45 7.62 3.73
N PRO A 206 -6.53 8.29 3.30
CA PRO A 206 -7.86 8.16 3.92
C PRO A 206 -8.41 6.72 3.90
N ILE A 207 -8.27 6.00 2.79
CA ILE A 207 -8.76 4.63 2.64
C ILE A 207 -7.95 3.65 3.48
N SER A 208 -6.61 3.79 3.51
CA SER A 208 -5.75 2.95 4.35
C SER A 208 -6.01 3.17 5.84
N TYR A 209 -6.21 4.42 6.28
CA TYR A 209 -6.63 4.74 7.66
C TYR A 209 -8.00 4.12 7.98
N SER A 210 -8.98 4.29 7.09
CA SER A 210 -10.33 3.73 7.25
C SER A 210 -10.29 2.21 7.38
N TYR A 211 -9.44 1.55 6.59
CA TYR A 211 -9.27 0.10 6.65
C TYR A 211 -8.59 -0.37 7.94
N ALA A 212 -7.55 0.33 8.39
CA ALA A 212 -6.89 0.05 9.67
C ALA A 212 -7.89 0.17 10.85
N LEU A 213 -8.70 1.24 10.84
CA LEU A 213 -9.75 1.45 11.82
C LEU A 213 -10.81 0.34 11.77
N TYR A 214 -11.28 -0.04 10.57
CA TYR A 214 -12.21 -1.14 10.38
C TYR A 214 -11.67 -2.46 10.94
N SER A 215 -10.39 -2.76 10.66
CA SER A 215 -9.73 -3.95 11.20
C SER A 215 -9.70 -3.95 12.73
N LYS A 216 -9.52 -2.80 13.37
CA LYS A 216 -9.56 -2.69 14.84
C LYS A 216 -10.95 -2.89 15.41
N TYR A 217 -11.98 -2.35 14.77
CA TYR A 217 -13.36 -2.63 15.16
C TYR A 217 -13.71 -4.11 14.99
N GLN A 218 -13.26 -4.77 13.92
CA GLN A 218 -13.44 -6.21 13.76
C GLN A 218 -12.79 -6.99 14.91
N GLU A 219 -11.54 -6.69 15.24
CA GLU A 219 -10.82 -7.32 16.37
C GLU A 219 -11.58 -7.11 17.70
N LEU A 220 -12.03 -5.87 17.95
CA LEU A 220 -12.80 -5.51 19.12
C LEU A 220 -14.12 -6.29 19.21
N PHE A 221 -14.89 -6.33 18.12
CA PHE A 221 -16.19 -7.01 18.09
C PHE A 221 -16.08 -8.53 18.16
N ILE A 222 -14.97 -9.12 17.71
CA ILE A 222 -14.69 -10.55 17.92
C ILE A 222 -14.50 -10.81 19.42
N ILE A 223 -13.73 -9.99 20.12
CA ILE A 223 -13.51 -10.13 21.57
C ILE A 223 -14.81 -9.89 22.35
N MET A 224 -15.54 -8.82 22.02
CA MET A 224 -16.83 -8.51 22.65
C MET A 224 -17.84 -9.63 22.42
N LYS A 225 -17.87 -10.28 21.26
CA LYS A 225 -18.78 -11.41 20.98
C LYS A 225 -18.65 -12.55 22.01
N PHE A 226 -17.46 -12.78 22.57
CA PHE A 226 -17.27 -13.80 23.60
C PHE A 226 -17.84 -13.39 24.97
N LYS A 227 -17.99 -12.10 25.22
CA LYS A 227 -18.48 -11.51 26.49
C LYS A 227 -19.91 -11.00 26.41
N GLU A 228 -20.44 -10.79 25.21
CA GLU A 228 -21.79 -10.27 24.98
C GLU A 228 -22.89 -11.33 25.20
N PRO A 229 -24.10 -10.91 25.64
CA PRO A 229 -25.26 -11.80 25.74
C PRO A 229 -25.63 -12.42 24.38
N LYS A 230 -26.25 -13.61 24.39
CA LYS A 230 -26.72 -14.27 23.15
C LYS A 230 -27.82 -13.48 22.42
N ASN A 231 -28.50 -12.55 23.11
CA ASN A 231 -29.58 -11.74 22.53
C ASN A 231 -29.06 -10.78 21.44
N LYS A 232 -29.54 -10.95 20.20
CA LYS A 232 -29.11 -10.19 19.02
C LYS A 232 -29.35 -8.68 19.14
N LYS A 233 -30.45 -8.25 19.77
CA LYS A 233 -30.80 -6.82 19.93
C LYS A 233 -29.84 -6.10 20.88
N ILE A 234 -29.53 -6.71 22.02
CA ILE A 234 -28.60 -6.17 23.02
C ILE A 234 -27.19 -6.08 22.44
N ARG A 235 -26.78 -7.12 21.71
CA ARG A 235 -25.49 -7.15 21.01
C ARG A 235 -25.33 -6.03 19.97
N MET A 236 -26.37 -5.74 19.20
CA MET A 236 -26.33 -4.62 18.24
C MET A 236 -26.25 -3.28 18.93
N LEU A 237 -26.95 -3.10 20.06
CA LEU A 237 -26.90 -1.88 20.85
C LEU A 237 -25.50 -1.63 21.41
N HIS A 238 -24.86 -2.65 22.01
CA HIS A 238 -23.51 -2.52 22.55
C HIS A 238 -22.49 -2.09 21.48
N ARG A 239 -22.61 -2.65 20.27
CA ARG A 239 -21.75 -2.30 19.13
C ARG A 239 -21.99 -0.88 18.64
N TRP A 240 -23.25 -0.46 18.54
CA TRP A 240 -23.59 0.91 18.13
C TRP A 240 -23.06 1.95 19.12
N GLU A 241 -23.22 1.72 20.42
CA GLU A 241 -22.70 2.63 21.44
C GLU A 241 -21.16 2.67 21.44
N THR A 242 -20.52 1.51 21.26
CA THR A 242 -19.06 1.44 21.09
C THR A 242 -18.57 2.30 19.92
N VAL A 243 -19.26 2.24 18.77
CA VAL A 243 -18.93 3.06 17.58
C VAL A 243 -19.20 4.55 17.82
N LYS A 244 -20.29 4.92 18.50
CA LYS A 244 -20.59 6.33 18.83
C LYS A 244 -19.51 6.96 19.70
N VAL A 245 -18.98 6.20 20.66
CA VAL A 245 -18.02 6.68 21.66
C VAL A 245 -16.60 6.73 21.08
N CYS A 246 -16.21 5.69 20.34
CA CYS A 246 -14.87 5.59 19.75
C CYS A 246 -14.73 6.37 18.42
N LYS A 247 -15.83 6.61 17.70
CA LYS A 247 -15.90 7.34 16.42
C LYS A 247 -14.84 6.85 15.41
N LEU A 248 -14.20 7.78 14.70
CA LEU A 248 -13.12 7.51 13.75
C LEU A 248 -11.73 7.52 14.42
N SER A 249 -11.63 7.42 15.75
CA SER A 249 -10.34 7.51 16.45
C SER A 249 -9.74 6.13 16.68
N TYR A 250 -8.64 5.84 15.99
CA TYR A 250 -7.85 4.62 16.19
C TYR A 250 -7.40 4.45 17.66
N ARG A 251 -6.99 5.55 18.30
CA ARG A 251 -6.55 5.54 19.70
C ARG A 251 -7.70 5.16 20.64
N ARG A 252 -8.88 5.77 20.49
CA ARG A 252 -10.04 5.48 21.36
C ARG A 252 -10.47 4.02 21.26
N VAL A 253 -10.54 3.45 20.06
CA VAL A 253 -10.85 2.01 19.88
C VAL A 253 -9.85 1.12 20.63
N THR A 254 -8.57 1.49 20.61
CA THR A 254 -7.51 0.75 21.30
C THR A 254 -7.60 0.87 22.82
N VAL A 255 -7.90 2.06 23.35
CA VAL A 255 -8.09 2.26 24.80
C VAL A 255 -9.38 1.56 25.27
N PHE A 256 -10.48 1.67 24.53
CA PHE A 256 -11.75 1.01 24.84
C PHE A 256 -11.60 -0.50 25.02
N ARG A 257 -10.78 -1.13 24.17
CA ARG A 257 -10.43 -2.55 24.33
C ARG A 257 -9.75 -2.84 25.67
N ARG A 258 -8.83 -1.97 26.11
CA ARG A 258 -8.03 -2.20 27.32
C ARG A 258 -8.81 -1.90 28.60
N THR A 259 -9.76 -0.97 28.57
CA THR A 259 -10.53 -0.54 29.74
C THR A 259 -11.90 -1.18 29.79
N VAL A 260 -12.77 -0.87 28.81
CA VAL A 260 -14.18 -1.25 28.81
C VAL A 260 -14.36 -2.75 28.58
N VAL A 261 -13.70 -3.33 27.57
CA VAL A 261 -13.86 -4.77 27.27
C VAL A 261 -13.32 -5.66 28.38
N LYS A 262 -12.36 -5.20 29.20
CA LYS A 262 -11.92 -5.95 30.38
C LYS A 262 -13.02 -6.05 31.45
N ARG A 263 -13.76 -4.97 31.67
CA ARG A 263 -14.86 -4.88 32.65
C ARG A 263 -16.13 -5.59 32.19
N MET A 264 -16.27 -5.88 30.88
CA MET A 264 -17.39 -6.67 30.36
C MET A 264 -17.36 -8.13 30.84
N TYR A 265 -18.54 -8.65 31.16
CA TYR A 265 -18.78 -10.04 31.55
C TYR A 265 -20.07 -10.58 30.90
N LYS A 266 -20.19 -11.91 30.88
CA LYS A 266 -21.29 -12.62 30.18
C LYS A 266 -22.62 -12.31 30.87
N ASN A 267 -23.60 -11.85 30.08
CA ASN A 267 -24.96 -11.44 30.51
C ASN A 267 -25.08 -10.05 31.18
N MET A 268 -24.09 -9.17 31.02
CA MET A 268 -24.20 -7.75 31.42
C MET A 268 -25.48 -7.10 30.86
N SER A 269 -26.19 -6.37 31.73
CA SER A 269 -27.41 -5.65 31.38
C SER A 269 -27.11 -4.40 30.53
N LYS A 270 -28.15 -3.79 29.95
CA LYS A 270 -27.97 -2.57 29.13
C LYS A 270 -27.51 -1.39 29.98
N GLU A 271 -28.06 -1.23 31.18
CA GLU A 271 -27.79 -0.12 32.10
C GLU A 271 -26.34 -0.15 32.57
N GLU A 272 -25.85 -1.30 33.04
CA GLU A 272 -24.44 -1.48 33.43
C GLU A 272 -23.47 -1.21 32.27
N PHE A 273 -23.85 -1.58 31.04
CA PHE A 273 -23.03 -1.29 29.88
C PHE A 273 -22.98 0.21 29.58
N TYR A 274 -24.09 0.93 29.75
CA TYR A 274 -24.13 2.40 29.61
C TYR A 274 -23.27 3.10 30.67
N GLU A 275 -23.30 2.66 31.94
CA GLU A 275 -22.46 3.23 33.01
C GLU A 275 -20.96 3.07 32.70
N ILE A 276 -20.55 1.89 32.23
CA ILE A 276 -19.15 1.64 31.87
C ILE A 276 -18.75 2.51 30.67
N ILE A 277 -19.63 2.70 29.70
CA ILE A 277 -19.39 3.60 28.56
C ILE A 277 -19.28 5.06 28.98
N GLU A 278 -20.12 5.50 29.91
CA GLU A 278 -20.12 6.88 30.41
C GLU A 278 -18.83 7.18 31.16
N SER A 279 -18.31 6.23 31.94
CA SER A 279 -16.99 6.33 32.58
C SER A 279 -15.80 6.41 31.61
N PHE A 280 -16.03 6.13 30.32
CA PHE A 280 -15.01 6.13 29.27
C PHE A 280 -15.09 7.35 28.34
N LYS A 281 -16.22 8.08 28.32
CA LYS A 281 -16.41 9.28 27.48
C LYS A 281 -15.43 10.38 27.85
#